data_AF-A0A3C1GDJ7-F1
#
_entry.id   AF-A0A3C1GDJ7-F1
#
_cell.length_a   1.000
_cell.length_b   1.000
_cell.length_c   1.000
_cell.angle_alpha   90.00
_cell.angle_beta   90.00
_cell.angle_gamma   90.00
#
_symmetry.space_group_name_H-M   'P 1'
#
loop_
_entity.id
_entity.type
_entity.pdbx_description
1 polymer ?
#
loop_
_entity_poly.entity_id
_entity_poly.type
_entity_poly.pdbx_seq_one_letter_code
_entity_poly.pdbx_strand_id
1 'polypeptide(L)' 'MTTADQIRTLRLSLRLTQKEFAARLGVSTGTVSSWEQGRCEPGTLASRSALTQAMGEARTSVMSTNETGTA' A
#
# COMPACT_ATOMS: atom_id res chain seq x y z
N MET A 1 15.41 5.17 1.99
CA MET A 1 14.18 4.36 1.93
C MET A 1 14.02 3.90 0.50
N THR A 2 13.96 2.59 0.25
CA THR A 2 13.83 2.05 -1.11
C THR A 2 12.37 1.99 -1.54
N THR A 3 12.09 1.85 -2.83
CA THR A 3 10.71 1.61 -3.34
C THR A 3 10.07 0.40 -2.66
N ALA A 4 10.86 -0.65 -2.39
CA ALA A 4 10.44 -1.85 -1.67
C ALA A 4 10.00 -1.56 -0.22
N ASP A 5 10.79 -0.76 0.51
CA ASP A 5 10.44 -0.32 1.87
C ASP A 5 9.17 0.51 1.91
N GLN A 6 8.96 1.38 0.91
CA GLN A 6 7.76 2.21 0.80
C GLN A 6 6.51 1.35 0.60
N ILE A 7 6.57 0.37 -0.29
CA ILE A 7 5.46 -0.56 -0.56
C ILE A 7 5.12 -1.36 0.70
N ARG A 8 6.13 -1.89 1.39
CA ARG A 8 5.93 -2.64 2.64
C ARG A 8 5.33 -1.77 3.74
N THR A 9 5.87 -0.56 3.92
CA THR A 9 5.38 0.39 4.93
C THR A 9 3.93 0.77 4.66
N LEU A 10 3.59 1.00 3.39
CA LEU A 10 2.24 1.33 2.96
C LEU A 10 1.25 0.18 3.21
N ARG A 11 1.64 -1.05 2.88
CA ARG A 11 0.80 -2.21 3.17
C ARG A 11 0.54 -2.36 4.67
N LEU A 12 1.57 -2.16 5.49
CA LEU A 12 1.49 -2.26 6.94
C LEU A 12 0.66 -1.13 7.55
N SER A 13 0.74 0.10 7.04
CA SER A 13 -0.09 1.21 7.52
C SER A 13 -1.58 1.00 7.22
N LEU A 14 -1.89 0.31 6.12
CA LEU A 14 -3.24 -0.12 5.77
C LEU A 14 -3.68 -1.40 6.50
N ARG A 15 -2.81 -2.01 7.32
CA ARG A 15 -3.03 -3.29 8.03
C ARG A 15 -3.45 -4.44 7.11
N LEU A 16 -2.95 -4.46 5.88
CA LEU A 16 -3.27 -5.49 4.89
C LEU A 16 -2.22 -6.60 4.86
N THR A 17 -2.67 -7.82 4.62
CA THR A 17 -1.80 -8.92 4.20
C THR A 17 -1.30 -8.68 2.77
N GLN A 18 -0.21 -9.35 2.36
CA GLN A 18 0.27 -9.26 0.97
C GLN A 18 -0.81 -9.72 -0.03
N LYS A 19 -1.66 -10.68 0.36
CA LYS A 19 -2.76 -11.19 -0.47
C LYS A 19 -3.85 -10.14 -0.68
N GLU A 20 -4.30 -9.49 0.39
CA GLU A 20 -5.32 -8.45 0.31
C GLU A 20 -4.80 -7.22 -0.43
N PHE A 21 -3.54 -6.84 -0.17
CA PHE A 21 -2.88 -5.77 -0.88
C PHE A 21 -2.76 -6.08 -2.38
N ALA A 22 -2.36 -7.30 -2.73
CA ALA A 22 -2.30 -7.73 -4.13
C ALA A 22 -3.68 -7.72 -4.81
N ALA A 23 -4.71 -8.25 -4.14
CA ALA A 23 -6.07 -8.24 -4.64
C ALA A 23 -6.58 -6.81 -4.90
N ARG A 24 -6.28 -5.87 -4.00
CA ARG A 24 -6.66 -4.46 -4.12
C ARG A 24 -5.93 -3.75 -5.26
N LEU A 25 -4.67 -4.13 -5.52
CA LEU A 25 -3.87 -3.61 -6.62
C LEU A 25 -4.10 -4.35 -7.96
N GLY A 26 -4.93 -5.41 -7.98
CA GLY A 26 -5.17 -6.22 -9.17
C GLY A 26 -3.94 -7.00 -9.66
N VAL A 27 -3.01 -7.32 -8.77
CA VAL A 27 -1.79 -8.10 -9.08
C VAL A 27 -1.74 -9.41 -8.30
N SER A 28 -0.79 -10.28 -8.65
CA SER A 28 -0.57 -11.51 -7.89
C SER A 28 0.15 -11.24 -6.56
N THR A 29 -0.08 -12.08 -5.55
CA THR A 29 0.66 -11.99 -4.28
C THR A 29 2.16 -12.17 -4.47
N GLY A 30 2.58 -12.99 -5.45
CA GLY A 30 3.98 -13.14 -5.83
C GLY A 30 4.60 -11.85 -6.37
N THR A 31 3.82 -11.05 -7.11
CA THR A 31 4.23 -9.72 -7.60
C THR A 31 4.50 -8.77 -6.43
N VAL A 32 3.60 -8.69 -5.45
CA VAL A 32 3.80 -7.88 -4.24
C VAL A 32 5.03 -8.34 -3.46
N SER A 33 5.21 -9.66 -3.30
CA SER A 33 6.37 -10.23 -2.61
C SER A 33 7.70 -9.86 -3.31
N SER A 34 7.74 -9.93 -4.64
CA SER A 34 8.92 -9.51 -5.43
C SER A 34 9.19 -8.02 -5.32
N TRP A 35 8.15 -7.18 -5.24
CA TRP A 35 8.29 -5.73 -5.03
C TRP A 35 8.85 -5.41 -3.64
N GLU A 36 8.29 -6.03 -2.59
CA GLU A 36 8.76 -5.82 -1.20
C GLU A 36 10.19 -6.36 -0.95
N GLN A 37 10.65 -7.29 -1.78
CA GLN A 37 12.01 -7.84 -1.72
C GLN A 37 12.99 -7.11 -2.66
N GLY A 38 12.51 -6.13 -3.44
CA GLY A 38 13.33 -5.41 -4.42
C GLY A 38 13.79 -6.24 -5.61
N ARG A 39 13.17 -7.40 -5.88
CA ARG A 39 13.51 -8.26 -7.03
C ARG A 39 12.97 -7.71 -8.34
N CYS A 40 11.85 -7.00 -8.29
CA CYS A 40 11.26 -6.31 -9.43
C CYS A 40 10.64 -4.99 -8.95
N GLU A 41 10.66 -3.98 -9.80
CA GLU A 41 9.91 -2.75 -9.56
C GLU A 41 8.53 -2.81 -10.23
N PRO A 42 7.52 -2.08 -9.72
CA PRO A 42 6.24 -1.90 -10.38
C PRO A 42 6.43 -1.16 -11.73
N GLY A 43 6.68 -1.92 -12.80
CA GLY A 43 7.01 -1.37 -14.11
C GLY A 43 5.81 -0.88 -14.93
N THR A 44 4.59 -1.34 -14.62
CA THR A 44 3.40 -0.93 -15.38
C THR A 44 2.78 0.35 -14.80
N LEU A 45 2.21 1.19 -15.68
CA LEU A 45 1.49 2.40 -15.28
C LEU A 45 0.36 2.08 -14.29
N ALA A 46 -0.34 0.95 -14.48
CA ALA A 46 -1.40 0.47 -13.60
C ALA A 46 -0.90 0.18 -12.17
N SER A 47 0.25 -0.47 -12.03
CA SER A 47 0.86 -0.74 -10.71
C SER A 47 1.30 0.56 -10.02
N ARG A 48 1.85 1.52 -10.79
CA ARG A 48 2.27 2.82 -10.25
C ARG A 48 1.08 3.66 -9.79
N SER A 49 0.01 3.73 -10.58
CA SER A 49 -1.21 4.48 -10.20
C SER A 49 -1.87 3.88 -8.97
N ALA A 50 -1.92 2.56 -8.87
CA ALA A 50 -2.52 1.87 -7.72
C ALA A 50 -1.71 2.10 -6.42
N LEU A 51 -0.37 2.15 -6.51
CA LEU A 51 0.48 2.55 -5.39
C LEU A 51 0.27 4.03 -4.99
N THR A 52 0.17 4.94 -5.96
CA THR A 52 -0.13 6.36 -5.68
C THR A 52 -1.47 6.54 -4.97
N GLN A 53 -2.50 5.80 -5.39
CA GLN A 53 -3.81 5.83 -4.76
C GLN A 53 -3.77 5.28 -3.33
N ALA A 54 -3.13 4.13 -3.11
CA ALA A 54 -2.96 3.55 -1.79
C ALA A 54 -2.20 4.49 -0.83
N MET A 55 -1.17 5.21 -1.33
CA MET A 55 -0.48 6.25 -0.56
C MET A 55 -1.39 7.42 -0.18
N GLY A 56 -2.34 7.79 -1.02
CA GLY A 56 -3.37 8.79 -0.71
C GLY A 56 -4.32 8.32 0.41
N GLU A 57 -4.76 7.07 0.36
CA GLU A 57 -5.69 6.46 1.33
C GLU A 57 -5.06 6.28 2.72
N ALA A 58 -3.78 5.89 2.77
CA ALA A 58 -3.06 5.79 4.04
C ALA A 58 -2.93 7.17 4.74
N ARG A 59 -2.85 8.26 3.97
CA ARG A 59 -2.78 9.63 4.51
C ARG A 59 -4.12 10.11 5.07
N THR A 60 -5.24 9.71 4.46
CA THR A 60 -6.58 10.05 4.97
C THR A 60 -6.96 9.19 6.17
N SER A 61 -6.52 7.94 6.24
CA SER A 61 -6.78 7.09 7.40
C SER A 61 -6.13 7.58 8.70
N VAL A 62 -5.03 8.34 8.63
CA VAL A 62 -4.35 8.93 9.80
C VAL A 62 -5.05 10.20 10.31
N MET A 63 -5.95 10.81 9.52
CA MET A 63 -6.63 12.06 9.88
C MET A 63 -8.09 11.89 10.35
N SER A 64 -8.60 10.66 10.45
CA SER A 64 -10.02 10.39 10.78
C SER A 64 -10.27 9.80 12.18
N THR A 65 -9.32 9.93 13.12
CA THR A 65 -9.51 9.43 14.51
C THR A 65 -9.54 10.53 15.57
N ASN A 66 -9.86 11.79 15.25
CA ASN A 66 -10.00 12.82 16.28
C ASN A 66 -11.21 13.73 16.11
N GLU A 67 -12.41 13.15 16.11
CA GLU A 67 -13.63 13.86 16.51
C GLU A 67 -14.80 12.89 16.67
N THR A 68 -15.14 12.55 17.91
CA THR A 68 -16.49 12.67 18.46
C THR A 68 -16.48 12.36 19.96
N GLY A 69 -16.86 13.36 20.76
CA GLY A 69 -17.65 13.13 21.98
C GLY A 69 -16.91 13.20 23.32
N THR A 70 -16.87 14.40 23.90
CA THR A 70 -17.28 14.55 25.30
C THR A 70 -18.23 15.74 25.36
N ALA A 71 -19.51 15.42 25.47
CA ALA A 71 -20.55 16.35 25.91
C ALA A 71 -20.42 16.58 27.43
#